data_AF-A0A2W7QVT8-F1
#
_entry.id   AF-A0A2W7QVT8-F1
#
_cell.length_a   1.000
_cell.length_b   1.000
_cell.length_c   1.000
_cell.angle_alpha   90.00
_cell.angle_beta   90.00
_cell.angle_gamma   90.00
#
_symmetry.space_group_name_H-M   'P 1'
#
loop_
_entity.id
_entity.type
_entity.pdbx_description
1 polymer ?
#
loop_
_entity_poly.entity_id
_entity_poly.type
_entity_poly.pdbx_seq_one_letter_code
_entity_poly.pdbx_strand_id
1 'polypeptide(L)'
;MPAQIWKLAIRRTLTPHLMAGYTSFLLTLSFYIFYYHFMIKLVGIGEAPKAIGVTPLTLRRRDESGRLKPDMITKGGKRRYDLARLQPELYRKADAVSRKTVAYARVASHDQKLDLEHQAQVLQAYCPAQGWSNEIITDLGSGMNYRKKGLKRLLDDIVEDRVGRLVITHKDRLLHFGSELVFAICEVRGVEVVILNRGEDTIFEEDLAKDVLEIITVFSARLYGARSRKNARMIEDIRAAAEREDAS
;
A
#
# COMPACT_ATOMS: atom_id res chain seq x y z
N MET A 1 17.31 2.70 -21.48
CA MET A 1 17.85 2.84 -20.12
C MET A 1 17.37 1.69 -19.25
N PRO A 2 18.21 1.13 -18.38
CA PRO A 2 17.83 0.00 -17.54
C PRO A 2 16.82 0.47 -16.48
N ALA A 3 15.69 -0.25 -16.36
CA ALA A 3 14.76 -0.05 -15.26
C ALA A 3 15.49 -0.28 -13.93
N GLN A 4 15.34 0.64 -12.96
CA GLN A 4 15.96 0.47 -11.66
C GLN A 4 15.14 -0.54 -10.84
N ILE A 5 15.66 -1.78 -10.76
CA ILE A 5 15.13 -2.81 -9.87
C ILE A 5 15.68 -2.54 -8.48
N TRP A 6 14.85 -2.03 -7.57
CA TRP A 6 15.22 -1.85 -6.17
C TRP A 6 15.18 -3.20 -5.44
N LYS A 7 16.31 -3.93 -5.43
CA LYS A 7 16.57 -5.00 -4.45
C LYS A 7 17.43 -4.44 -3.32
N LEU A 8 16.79 -3.88 -2.28
CA LEU A 8 17.52 -3.35 -1.14
C LEU A 8 17.93 -4.49 -0.19
N ALA A 9 19.24 -4.77 -0.12
CA ALA A 9 19.85 -5.66 0.85
C ALA A 9 20.49 -4.81 1.96
N ILE A 10 20.04 -4.95 3.21
CA ILE A 10 20.80 -4.46 4.37
C ILE A 10 20.88 -5.56 5.43
N ARG A 11 22.13 -5.97 5.67
CA ARG A 11 22.57 -6.89 6.73
C ARG A 11 22.30 -6.29 8.11
N ARG A 12 21.93 -7.18 9.03
CA ARG A 12 21.88 -6.99 10.49
C ARG A 12 23.11 -6.26 11.04
N THR A 13 22.88 -5.19 11.80
CA THR A 13 23.63 -4.87 13.02
C THR A 13 22.67 -4.26 14.04
N LEU A 14 22.18 -5.09 14.96
CA LEU A 14 21.53 -4.65 16.18
C LEU A 14 22.62 -4.37 17.22
N THR A 15 22.62 -3.16 17.78
CA THR A 15 23.15 -2.89 19.13
C THR A 15 22.11 -2.06 19.88
N PRO A 16 21.63 -2.51 21.05
CA PRO A 16 20.61 -1.79 21.80
C PRO A 16 21.26 -0.84 22.82
N HIS A 17 20.81 0.41 22.89
CA HIS A 17 20.98 1.22 24.09
C HIS A 17 19.63 1.72 24.63
N LEU A 18 19.31 1.11 25.77
CA LEU A 18 18.40 1.37 26.87
C LEU A 18 17.73 2.76 27.06
N MET A 19 16.46 2.65 27.49
CA MET A 19 15.74 3.43 28.52
C MET A 19 15.25 4.86 28.23
N ALA A 20 14.08 4.96 27.57
CA ALA A 20 13.00 5.85 28.01
C ALA A 20 11.67 5.39 27.35
N GLY A 21 10.63 5.08 28.14
CA GLY A 21 9.27 4.94 27.59
C GLY A 21 8.55 3.63 27.86
N TYR A 22 8.48 3.17 29.12
CA TYR A 22 7.67 2.00 29.47
C TYR A 22 6.15 2.21 29.24
N THR A 23 5.65 3.45 29.20
CA THR A 23 4.24 3.76 28.92
C THR A 23 3.92 3.80 27.42
N SER A 24 4.86 4.26 26.59
CA SER A 24 4.72 4.22 25.12
C SER A 24 4.85 2.78 24.61
N PHE A 25 5.75 1.98 25.20
CA PHE A 25 5.96 0.58 24.83
C PHE A 25 4.72 -0.28 25.04
N LEU A 26 3.98 -0.08 26.15
CA LEU A 26 2.74 -0.82 26.41
C LEU A 26 1.60 -0.41 25.47
N LEU A 27 1.48 0.87 25.10
CA LEU A 27 0.50 1.33 24.11
C LEU A 27 0.85 0.85 22.71
N THR A 28 2.12 0.90 22.31
CA THR A 28 2.58 0.36 21.02
C THR A 28 2.48 -1.15 20.99
N LEU A 29 2.77 -1.85 22.10
CA LEU A 29 2.63 -3.30 22.19
C LEU A 29 1.15 -3.70 22.20
N SER A 30 0.26 -2.98 22.89
CA SER A 30 -1.18 -3.21 22.79
C SER A 30 -1.72 -2.90 21.40
N PHE A 31 -1.25 -1.86 20.73
CA PHE A 31 -1.66 -1.55 19.36
C PHE A 31 -1.09 -2.55 18.36
N TYR A 32 0.13 -3.04 18.56
CA TYR A 32 0.77 -4.07 17.76
C TYR A 32 0.14 -5.45 17.99
N ILE A 33 -0.17 -5.80 19.25
CA ILE A 33 -0.96 -6.99 19.61
C ILE A 33 -2.36 -6.88 19.02
N PHE A 34 -3.01 -5.72 19.08
CA PHE A 34 -4.34 -5.50 18.50
C PHE A 34 -4.31 -5.57 16.97
N TYR A 35 -3.27 -5.01 16.33
CA TYR A 35 -3.03 -5.07 14.89
C TYR A 35 -2.74 -6.51 14.42
N TYR A 36 -1.89 -7.25 15.13
CA TYR A 36 -1.67 -8.67 14.89
C TYR A 36 -2.95 -9.47 15.15
N HIS A 37 -3.69 -9.18 16.21
CA HIS A 37 -4.96 -9.86 16.51
C HIS A 37 -6.01 -9.62 15.43
N PHE A 38 -6.08 -8.41 14.87
CA PHE A 38 -6.97 -8.06 13.77
C PHE A 38 -6.60 -8.76 12.46
N MET A 39 -5.33 -9.17 12.28
CA MET A 39 -4.85 -9.90 11.11
C MET A 39 -4.85 -11.43 11.25
N ILE A 40 -5.12 -11.98 12.43
CA ILE A 40 -5.13 -13.44 12.64
C ILE A 40 -6.51 -14.00 12.31
N LYS A 41 -6.60 -14.73 11.21
CA LYS A 41 -7.81 -15.51 10.87
C LYS A 41 -7.87 -16.77 11.74
N LEU A 42 -8.51 -16.67 12.90
CA LEU A 42 -8.74 -17.78 13.82
C LEU A 42 -9.90 -18.68 13.35
N VAL A 43 -9.58 -19.91 12.97
CA VAL A 43 -10.55 -20.87 12.45
C VAL A 43 -10.88 -21.98 13.45
N GLY A 44 -12.09 -22.53 13.34
CA GLY A 44 -12.56 -23.61 14.20
C GLY A 44 -12.22 -25.01 13.67
N ILE A 45 -12.66 -26.05 14.40
CA ILE A 45 -12.46 -27.46 14.06
C ILE A 45 -13.09 -27.90 12.73
N GLY A 46 -13.97 -27.11 12.13
CA GLY A 46 -14.54 -27.39 10.81
C GLY A 46 -13.64 -27.01 9.63
N GLU A 47 -12.74 -26.04 9.83
CA GLU A 47 -11.90 -25.45 8.78
C GLU A 47 -10.41 -25.76 9.01
N ALA A 48 -9.94 -25.75 10.27
CA ALA A 48 -8.55 -26.07 10.62
C ALA A 48 -8.04 -27.43 10.11
N PRO A 49 -8.78 -28.56 10.22
CA PRO A 49 -8.30 -29.85 9.74
C PRO A 49 -8.19 -29.90 8.22
N LYS A 50 -9.13 -29.22 7.53
CA LYS A 50 -9.14 -29.13 6.06
C LYS A 50 -7.90 -28.41 5.55
N ALA A 51 -7.48 -27.35 6.25
CA ALA A 51 -6.26 -26.63 5.92
C ALA A 51 -5.07 -27.60 5.87
N ILE A 52 -4.79 -28.33 6.95
CA ILE A 52 -3.62 -29.24 7.02
C ILE A 52 -3.84 -30.64 6.41
N GLY A 53 -4.94 -30.85 5.69
CA GLY A 53 -5.23 -32.13 5.02
C GLY A 53 -5.50 -33.32 5.98
N VAL A 54 -6.08 -33.06 7.15
CA VAL A 54 -6.42 -34.13 8.13
C VAL A 54 -7.89 -34.11 8.51
N THR A 55 -8.37 -35.18 9.14
CA THR A 55 -9.73 -35.22 9.68
C THR A 55 -9.84 -34.40 10.98
N PRO A 56 -11.04 -33.87 11.32
CA PRO A 56 -11.28 -33.23 12.62
C PRO A 56 -10.88 -34.09 13.82
N LEU A 57 -11.05 -35.41 13.73
CA LEU A 57 -10.65 -36.35 14.77
C LEU A 57 -9.13 -36.43 14.91
N THR A 58 -8.41 -36.48 13.79
CA THR A 58 -6.93 -36.47 13.78
C THR A 58 -6.38 -35.19 14.41
N LEU A 59 -7.02 -34.03 14.16
CA LEU A 59 -6.61 -32.77 14.76
C LEU A 59 -6.82 -32.77 16.29
N ARG A 60 -7.93 -33.33 16.78
CA ARG A 60 -8.19 -33.48 18.23
C ARG A 60 -7.17 -34.40 18.91
N ARG A 61 -6.83 -35.54 18.28
CA ARG A 61 -5.79 -36.45 18.78
C ARG A 61 -4.41 -35.79 18.83
N ARG A 62 -4.09 -34.89 17.89
CA ARG A 62 -2.84 -34.12 17.90
C ARG A 62 -2.79 -33.09 19.04
N ASP A 63 -3.92 -32.50 19.40
CA ASP A 63 -4.03 -31.64 20.59
C ASP A 63 -3.85 -32.45 21.88
N GLU A 64 -4.55 -33.57 22.01
CA GLU A 64 -4.46 -34.46 23.18
C GLU A 64 -3.03 -34.99 23.38
N SER A 65 -2.35 -35.37 22.30
CA SER A 65 -0.95 -35.81 22.33
C SER A 65 0.08 -34.68 22.45
N GLY A 66 -0.35 -33.42 22.47
CA GLY A 66 0.52 -32.24 22.55
C GLY A 66 1.29 -31.90 21.28
N ARG A 67 1.11 -32.67 20.20
CA ARG A 67 1.77 -32.43 18.90
C ARG A 67 1.29 -31.15 18.20
N LEU A 68 0.07 -30.69 18.48
CA LEU A 68 -0.49 -29.46 17.91
C LEU A 68 -1.54 -28.87 18.86
N LYS A 69 -1.21 -27.75 19.53
CA LYS A 69 -2.13 -27.06 20.44
C LYS A 69 -2.92 -25.96 19.73
N PRO A 70 -4.18 -25.70 20.13
CA PRO A 70 -4.95 -24.55 19.66
C PRO A 70 -4.33 -23.24 20.16
N ASP A 71 -4.32 -22.21 19.31
CA ASP A 71 -3.79 -20.88 19.63
C ASP A 71 -4.73 -20.10 20.56
N MET A 72 -6.03 -20.39 20.51
CA MET A 72 -7.01 -19.82 21.42
C MET A 72 -8.10 -20.82 21.79
N ILE A 73 -8.54 -20.78 23.05
CA ILE A 73 -9.73 -21.48 23.51
C ILE A 73 -10.75 -20.41 23.90
N THR A 74 -11.92 -20.42 23.27
CA THR A 74 -12.98 -19.47 23.65
C THR A 74 -13.50 -19.78 25.05
N LYS A 75 -14.18 -18.81 25.70
CA LYS A 75 -14.84 -19.03 26.99
C LYS A 75 -15.80 -20.24 26.99
N GLY A 76 -16.35 -20.61 25.82
CA GLY A 76 -17.18 -21.79 25.63
C GLY A 76 -16.43 -23.08 25.28
N GLY A 77 -15.12 -23.16 25.53
CA GLY A 77 -14.30 -24.36 25.31
C GLY A 77 -14.02 -24.70 23.84
N LYS A 78 -14.37 -23.82 22.89
CA LYS A 78 -14.13 -24.08 21.46
C LYS A 78 -12.69 -23.75 21.11
N ARG A 79 -12.01 -24.74 20.52
CA ARG A 79 -10.65 -24.61 20.01
C ARG A 79 -10.62 -23.75 18.75
N ARG A 80 -9.70 -22.80 18.71
CA ARG A 80 -9.42 -21.93 17.57
C ARG A 80 -7.95 -22.05 17.21
N TYR A 81 -7.68 -22.17 15.93
CA TYR A 81 -6.35 -22.34 15.38
C TYR A 81 -6.04 -21.19 14.44
N ASP A 82 -4.81 -20.70 14.49
CA ASP A 82 -4.28 -19.76 13.53
C ASP A 82 -3.90 -20.52 12.24
N LEU A 83 -4.56 -20.16 11.14
CA LEU A 83 -4.29 -20.74 9.83
C LEU A 83 -2.83 -20.56 9.39
N ALA A 84 -2.22 -19.41 9.70
CA ALA A 84 -0.84 -19.12 9.31
C ALA A 84 0.16 -20.06 10.02
N ARG A 85 -0.15 -20.46 11.26
CA ARG A 85 0.66 -21.39 12.05
C ARG A 85 0.47 -22.85 11.64
N LEU A 86 -0.75 -23.20 11.26
CA LEU A 86 -1.10 -24.54 10.80
C LEU A 86 -0.41 -24.90 9.47
N GLN A 87 -0.21 -23.92 8.60
CA GLN A 87 0.42 -24.10 7.30
C GLN A 87 1.45 -23.02 6.99
N PRO A 88 2.61 -23.03 7.67
CA PRO A 88 3.65 -22.04 7.43
C PRO A 88 4.17 -22.11 5.99
N GLU A 89 4.17 -23.29 5.39
CA GLU A 89 4.58 -23.48 4.00
C GLU A 89 3.47 -23.17 2.99
N LEU A 90 2.19 -23.39 3.31
CA LEU A 90 1.12 -23.04 2.37
C LEU A 90 0.91 -21.52 2.32
N TYR A 91 1.07 -20.80 3.43
CA TYR A 91 1.14 -19.31 3.45
C TYR A 91 2.45 -18.73 2.89
N ARG A 92 3.47 -19.56 2.63
CA ARG A 92 4.75 -19.11 2.06
C ARG A 92 4.96 -19.59 0.61
N LYS A 93 4.24 -20.63 0.16
CA LYS A 93 4.29 -21.20 -1.20
C LYS A 93 3.00 -21.09 -2.00
N ALA A 94 1.80 -21.04 -1.40
CA ALA A 94 0.57 -20.87 -2.18
C ALA A 94 0.45 -19.45 -2.75
N ASP A 95 0.99 -18.45 -2.05
CA ASP A 95 0.94 -17.04 -2.47
C ASP A 95 1.92 -16.70 -3.61
N ALA A 96 2.98 -17.49 -3.81
CA ALA A 96 3.94 -17.23 -4.89
C ALA A 96 3.38 -17.51 -6.30
N VAL A 97 2.29 -18.29 -6.41
CA VAL A 97 1.75 -18.74 -7.71
C VAL A 97 0.48 -17.97 -8.13
N SER A 98 -0.25 -17.32 -7.21
CA SER A 98 -1.50 -16.60 -7.55
C SER A 98 -1.43 -15.08 -7.41
N ARG A 99 -0.31 -14.52 -6.94
CA ARG A 99 -0.17 -13.08 -6.74
C ARG A 99 0.03 -12.36 -8.08
N LYS A 100 -0.88 -11.45 -8.40
CA LYS A 100 -0.88 -10.73 -9.69
C LYS A 100 0.16 -9.60 -9.71
N THR A 101 0.66 -9.27 -10.89
CA THR A 101 1.36 -8.01 -11.11
C THR A 101 0.32 -6.92 -11.36
N VAL A 102 0.42 -5.80 -10.66
CA VAL A 102 -0.43 -4.63 -10.88
C VAL A 102 0.43 -3.50 -11.44
N ALA A 103 0.02 -2.96 -12.57
CA ALA A 103 0.58 -1.76 -13.14
C ALA A 103 -0.33 -0.57 -12.80
N TYR A 104 0.21 0.49 -12.22
CA TYR A 104 -0.56 1.65 -11.80
C TYR A 104 -0.14 2.92 -12.55
N ALA A 105 -1.13 3.65 -13.07
CA ALA A 105 -0.94 4.93 -13.76
C ALA A 105 -1.93 5.99 -13.27
N ARG A 106 -1.49 7.25 -13.27
CA ARG A 106 -2.30 8.39 -12.81
C ARG A 106 -1.93 9.66 -13.56
N VAL A 107 -2.93 10.49 -13.82
CA VAL A 107 -2.78 11.89 -14.21
C VAL A 107 -3.64 12.81 -13.33
N ALA A 108 -3.28 14.09 -13.23
CA ALA A 108 -3.95 15.02 -12.33
C ALA A 108 -5.29 15.52 -12.87
N SER A 109 -5.38 15.82 -14.17
CA SER A 109 -6.57 16.37 -14.82
C SER A 109 -7.04 15.57 -16.04
N HIS A 110 -8.31 15.76 -16.43
CA HIS A 110 -8.87 15.13 -17.62
C HIS A 110 -8.14 15.56 -18.91
N ASP A 111 -7.57 16.77 -18.93
CA ASP A 111 -6.85 17.31 -20.08
C ASP A 111 -5.57 16.50 -20.37
N GLN A 112 -5.04 15.82 -19.37
CA GLN A 112 -3.87 14.93 -19.46
C GLN A 112 -4.25 13.48 -19.83
N LYS A 113 -5.47 13.22 -20.34
CA LYS A 113 -5.93 11.86 -20.65
C LYS A 113 -5.04 11.13 -21.66
N LEU A 114 -4.50 11.83 -22.65
CA LEU A 114 -3.57 11.25 -23.62
C LEU A 114 -2.29 10.74 -22.95
N ASP A 115 -1.77 11.47 -21.96
CA ASP A 115 -0.63 11.02 -21.17
C ASP A 115 -0.97 9.78 -20.34
N LEU A 116 -2.16 9.71 -19.75
CA LEU A 116 -2.62 8.51 -19.04
C LEU A 116 -2.67 7.28 -19.96
N GLU A 117 -3.13 7.45 -21.20
CA GLU A 117 -3.16 6.39 -22.21
C GLU A 117 -1.74 5.97 -22.61
N HIS A 118 -0.83 6.92 -22.81
CA HIS A 118 0.59 6.63 -23.09
C HIS A 118 1.25 5.88 -21.92
N GLN A 119 1.02 6.30 -20.68
CA GLN A 119 1.52 5.61 -19.49
C GLN A 119 0.99 4.17 -19.42
N ALA A 120 -0.31 3.99 -19.66
CA ALA A 120 -0.92 2.66 -19.69
C ALA A 120 -0.30 1.78 -20.79
N GLN A 121 -0.06 2.32 -21.98
CA GLN A 121 0.59 1.59 -23.07
C GLN A 121 2.03 1.20 -22.74
N VAL A 122 2.81 2.09 -22.12
CA VAL A 122 4.18 1.80 -21.67
C VAL A 122 4.18 0.63 -20.66
N LEU A 123 3.25 0.66 -19.70
CA LEU A 123 3.10 -0.41 -18.70
C LEU A 123 2.62 -1.72 -19.34
N GLN A 124 1.67 -1.64 -20.28
CA GLN A 124 1.13 -2.76 -21.03
C GLN A 124 2.17 -3.44 -21.92
N ALA A 125 3.14 -2.67 -22.45
CA ALA A 125 4.24 -3.21 -23.24
C ALA A 125 5.35 -3.79 -22.35
N TYR A 126 5.65 -3.13 -21.23
CA TYR A 126 6.75 -3.54 -20.35
C TYR A 126 6.49 -4.86 -19.63
N CYS A 127 5.31 -5.02 -19.01
CA CYS A 127 5.02 -6.18 -18.17
C CYS A 127 5.04 -7.52 -18.96
N PRO A 128 4.38 -7.66 -20.12
CA PRO A 128 4.46 -8.88 -20.94
C PRO A 128 5.86 -9.14 -21.50
N ALA A 129 6.63 -8.09 -21.82
CA ALA A 129 8.02 -8.24 -22.27
C ALA A 129 8.93 -8.83 -21.17
N GLN A 130 8.58 -8.66 -19.89
CA GLN A 130 9.24 -9.33 -18.76
C GLN A 130 8.64 -10.70 -18.42
N GLY A 131 7.66 -11.18 -19.20
CA GLY A 131 6.94 -12.43 -18.95
C GLY A 131 5.90 -12.36 -17.83
N TRP A 132 5.43 -11.16 -17.47
CA TRP A 132 4.49 -10.97 -16.37
C TRP A 132 3.07 -10.72 -16.89
N SER A 133 2.13 -11.55 -16.41
CA SER A 133 0.71 -11.22 -16.51
C SER A 133 0.39 -10.07 -15.53
N ASN A 134 -0.24 -9.02 -16.04
CA ASN A 134 -0.49 -7.81 -15.29
C ASN A 134 -1.92 -7.31 -15.44
N GLU A 135 -2.39 -6.63 -14.41
CA GLU A 135 -3.60 -5.83 -14.44
C GLU A 135 -3.21 -4.35 -14.40
N ILE A 136 -3.79 -3.54 -15.29
CA ILE A 136 -3.60 -2.08 -15.28
C ILE A 136 -4.72 -1.43 -14.47
N ILE A 137 -4.32 -0.62 -13.49
CA ILE A 137 -5.20 0.26 -12.74
C ILE A 137 -4.83 1.70 -13.10
N THR A 138 -5.82 2.48 -13.53
CA THR A 138 -5.67 3.90 -13.84
C THR A 138 -6.51 4.74 -12.91
N ASP A 139 -6.02 5.91 -12.54
CA ASP A 139 -6.77 6.90 -11.79
C ASP A 139 -6.63 8.30 -12.38
N LEU A 140 -7.62 9.11 -12.07
CA LEU A 140 -7.68 10.52 -12.43
C LEU A 140 -7.84 11.37 -11.19
N GLY A 141 -7.00 12.40 -11.07
CA GLY A 141 -7.04 13.37 -9.98
C GLY A 141 -5.67 13.65 -9.39
N SER A 142 -5.58 14.75 -8.62
CA SER A 142 -4.37 15.18 -7.92
C SER A 142 -3.71 14.04 -7.15
N GLY A 143 -2.37 14.04 -7.14
CA GLY A 143 -1.59 13.09 -6.35
C GLY A 143 -1.68 13.32 -4.83
N MET A 144 -2.38 14.37 -4.36
CA MET A 144 -2.75 14.55 -2.95
C MET A 144 -4.09 13.90 -2.58
N ASN A 145 -4.87 13.41 -3.54
CA ASN A 145 -6.13 12.75 -3.26
C ASN A 145 -5.94 11.26 -2.90
N TYR A 146 -6.06 10.90 -1.63
CA TYR A 146 -5.90 9.50 -1.17
C TYR A 146 -7.15 8.61 -1.37
N ARG A 147 -8.26 9.17 -1.87
CA ARG A 147 -9.57 8.48 -1.94
C ARG A 147 -9.91 7.98 -3.35
N LYS A 148 -8.94 7.99 -4.27
CA LYS A 148 -9.15 7.51 -5.64
C LYS A 148 -9.52 6.03 -5.64
N LYS A 149 -10.41 5.64 -6.54
CA LYS A 149 -10.97 4.28 -6.58
C LYS A 149 -9.89 3.26 -6.91
N GLY A 150 -9.02 3.55 -7.88
CA GLY A 150 -7.91 2.67 -8.25
C GLY A 150 -6.89 2.50 -7.13
N LEU A 151 -6.47 3.60 -6.50
CA LEU A 151 -5.53 3.59 -5.37
C LEU A 151 -6.09 2.79 -4.19
N LYS A 152 -7.36 3.02 -3.82
CA LYS A 152 -8.00 2.25 -2.75
C LYS A 152 -8.01 0.76 -3.08
N ARG A 153 -8.40 0.40 -4.31
CA ARG A 153 -8.41 -0.99 -4.78
C ARG A 153 -7.02 -1.62 -4.73
N LEU A 154 -5.98 -0.88 -5.15
CA LEU A 154 -4.59 -1.33 -5.06
C LEU A 154 -4.18 -1.61 -3.61
N LEU A 155 -4.48 -0.70 -2.69
CA LEU A 155 -4.15 -0.86 -1.27
C LEU A 155 -4.89 -2.05 -0.65
N ASP A 156 -6.19 -2.21 -0.94
CA ASP A 156 -6.99 -3.35 -0.49
C ASP A 156 -6.36 -4.67 -1.02
N ASP A 157 -6.01 -4.72 -2.31
CA ASP A 157 -5.35 -5.89 -2.92
C ASP A 157 -3.97 -6.20 -2.31
N ILE A 158 -3.19 -5.17 -1.92
CA ILE A 158 -1.90 -5.35 -1.23
C ILE A 158 -2.11 -5.91 0.19
N VAL A 159 -3.08 -5.35 0.93
CA VAL A 159 -3.38 -5.76 2.31
C VAL A 159 -3.94 -7.19 2.37
N GLU A 160 -4.69 -7.60 1.34
CA GLU A 160 -5.24 -8.94 1.18
C GLU A 160 -4.26 -9.94 0.53
N ASP A 161 -2.98 -9.56 0.39
CA ASP A 161 -1.89 -10.36 -0.19
C ASP A 161 -2.13 -10.85 -1.63
N ARG A 162 -2.94 -10.14 -2.41
CA ARG A 162 -3.23 -10.48 -3.81
C ARG A 162 -2.18 -9.98 -4.80
N VAL A 163 -1.39 -8.97 -4.44
CA VAL A 163 -0.42 -8.32 -5.33
C VAL A 163 0.97 -8.85 -5.08
N GLY A 164 1.65 -9.37 -6.09
CA GLY A 164 3.04 -9.83 -5.99
C GLY A 164 4.05 -8.77 -6.41
N ARG A 165 3.63 -7.92 -7.34
CA ARG A 165 4.45 -6.86 -7.91
C ARG A 165 3.60 -5.64 -8.23
N LEU A 166 4.11 -4.46 -7.89
CA LEU A 166 3.59 -3.16 -8.29
C LEU A 166 4.55 -2.54 -9.31
N VAL A 167 4.05 -2.17 -10.49
CA VAL A 167 4.83 -1.50 -11.53
C VAL A 167 4.27 -0.10 -11.75
N ILE A 168 5.14 0.91 -11.67
CA ILE A 168 4.78 2.31 -11.91
C ILE A 168 5.82 2.98 -12.81
N THR A 169 5.43 4.04 -13.50
CA THR A 169 6.34 4.81 -14.36
C THR A 169 7.28 5.67 -13.51
N HIS A 170 6.74 6.42 -12.54
CA HIS A 170 7.48 7.21 -11.56
C HIS A 170 6.84 7.11 -10.18
N LYS A 171 7.62 7.42 -9.13
CA LYS A 171 7.14 7.44 -7.74
C LYS A 171 5.92 8.35 -7.55
N ASP A 172 5.96 9.55 -8.11
CA ASP A 172 4.91 10.56 -7.93
C ASP A 172 3.63 10.26 -8.74
N ARG A 173 3.68 9.27 -9.63
CA ARG A 173 2.50 8.76 -10.33
C ARG A 173 1.62 7.91 -9.42
N LEU A 174 2.08 7.52 -8.24
CA LEU A 174 1.22 6.94 -7.21
C LEU A 174 0.54 8.05 -6.38
N LEU A 175 1.36 8.81 -5.65
CA LEU A 175 0.99 9.96 -4.83
C LEU A 175 2.19 10.94 -4.80
N HIS A 176 1.94 12.24 -4.76
CA HIS A 176 3.04 13.22 -4.59
C HIS A 176 3.59 13.21 -3.17
N PHE A 177 2.76 12.90 -2.18
CA PHE A 177 3.17 12.69 -0.79
C PHE A 177 2.62 11.36 -0.27
N GLY A 178 3.41 10.65 0.54
CA GLY A 178 2.97 9.41 1.18
C GLY A 178 3.14 8.14 0.34
N SER A 179 3.75 8.23 -0.85
CA SER A 179 4.14 7.06 -1.64
C SER A 179 5.10 6.12 -0.88
N GLU A 180 5.96 6.69 -0.03
CA GLU A 180 6.87 5.96 0.86
C GLU A 180 6.13 5.08 1.87
N LEU A 181 4.97 5.54 2.36
CA LEU A 181 4.14 4.73 3.26
C LEU A 181 3.55 3.53 2.52
N VAL A 182 3.12 3.73 1.28
CA VAL A 182 2.64 2.63 0.45
C VAL A 182 3.77 1.64 0.15
N PHE A 183 4.98 2.13 -0.16
CA PHE A 183 6.14 1.27 -0.38
C PHE A 183 6.57 0.51 0.87
N ALA A 184 6.50 1.12 2.06
CA ALA A 184 6.74 0.43 3.32
C ALA A 184 5.73 -0.71 3.56
N ILE A 185 4.45 -0.49 3.22
CA ILE A 185 3.42 -1.55 3.30
C ILE A 185 3.75 -2.66 2.28
N CYS A 186 4.12 -2.31 1.06
CA CYS A 186 4.56 -3.26 0.04
C CYS A 186 5.72 -4.12 0.55
N GLU A 187 6.73 -3.51 1.17
CA GLU A 187 7.90 -4.21 1.73
C GLU A 187 7.48 -5.23 2.81
N VAL A 188 6.65 -4.81 3.77
CA VAL A 188 6.13 -5.70 4.82
C VAL A 188 5.32 -6.86 4.25
N ARG A 189 4.61 -6.63 3.13
CA ARG A 189 3.82 -7.65 2.42
C ARG A 189 4.61 -8.43 1.36
N GLY A 190 5.90 -8.18 1.21
CA GLY A 190 6.74 -8.82 0.20
C GLY A 190 6.32 -8.53 -1.24
N VAL A 191 5.68 -7.39 -1.49
CA VAL A 191 5.34 -6.90 -2.84
C VAL A 191 6.57 -6.26 -3.47
N GLU A 192 6.99 -6.74 -4.63
CA GLU A 192 8.08 -6.13 -5.40
C GLU A 192 7.62 -4.82 -6.05
N VAL A 193 8.33 -3.71 -5.83
CA VAL A 193 8.01 -2.42 -6.48
C VAL A 193 9.02 -2.16 -7.61
N VAL A 194 8.52 -1.97 -8.83
CA VAL A 194 9.30 -1.68 -10.03
C VAL A 194 8.95 -0.30 -10.55
N ILE A 195 9.96 0.57 -10.71
CA ILE A 195 9.80 1.94 -11.21
C ILE A 195 10.54 2.06 -12.54
N LEU A 196 9.83 2.44 -13.61
CA LEU A 196 10.40 2.47 -14.96
C LEU A 196 11.21 3.73 -15.27
N ASN A 197 11.02 4.81 -14.50
CA ASN A 197 11.55 6.16 -14.73
C ASN A 197 11.44 6.58 -16.21
N ARG A 198 10.21 6.60 -16.72
CA ARG A 198 9.89 7.08 -18.08
C ARG A 198 8.84 8.19 -17.98
N GLY A 199 9.26 9.43 -18.23
CA GLY A 199 8.40 10.61 -18.16
C GLY A 199 9.18 11.87 -18.52
N GLU A 200 8.49 12.83 -19.12
CA GLU A 200 8.97 14.18 -19.38
C GLU A 200 8.74 15.03 -18.11
N ASP A 201 9.77 15.76 -17.68
CA ASP A 201 9.78 16.51 -16.41
C ASP A 201 8.75 17.67 -16.38
N THR A 202 8.31 18.17 -17.54
CA THR A 202 7.42 19.34 -17.65
C THR A 202 5.99 19.09 -17.12
N ILE A 203 5.38 17.94 -17.42
CA ILE A 203 4.04 17.60 -16.91
C ILE A 203 4.06 17.45 -15.38
N PHE A 204 5.20 17.03 -14.84
CA PHE A 204 5.38 16.91 -13.40
C PHE A 204 5.44 18.27 -12.69
N GLU A 205 6.09 19.27 -13.27
CA GLU A 205 6.15 20.63 -12.70
C GLU A 205 4.75 21.26 -12.58
N GLU A 206 3.92 21.14 -13.63
CA GLU A 206 2.53 21.63 -13.58
C GLU A 206 1.68 20.93 -12.51
N ASP A 207 1.82 19.60 -12.40
CA ASP A 207 1.11 18.81 -11.39
C ASP A 207 1.52 19.23 -9.97
N LEU A 208 2.82 19.51 -9.77
CA LEU A 208 3.36 19.94 -8.48
C LEU A 208 2.86 21.35 -8.09
N ALA A 209 2.83 22.29 -9.03
CA ALA A 209 2.32 23.65 -8.79
C ALA A 209 0.84 23.62 -8.36
N LYS A 210 0.01 22.82 -9.04
CA LYS A 210 -1.41 22.62 -8.69
C LYS A 210 -1.56 22.06 -7.27
N ASP A 211 -0.71 21.13 -6.89
CA ASP A 211 -0.73 20.54 -5.56
C ASP A 211 -0.32 21.54 -4.47
N VAL A 212 0.69 22.37 -4.71
CA VAL A 212 1.07 23.46 -3.78
C VAL A 212 -0.09 24.45 -3.59
N LEU A 213 -0.77 24.83 -4.67
CA LEU A 213 -1.95 25.70 -4.58
C LEU A 213 -3.07 25.08 -3.76
N GLU A 214 -3.33 23.77 -3.91
CA GLU A 214 -4.33 23.06 -3.12
C GLU A 214 -3.93 22.99 -1.63
N ILE A 215 -2.65 22.75 -1.32
CA ILE A 215 -2.13 22.82 0.07
C ILE A 215 -2.42 24.20 0.67
N ILE A 216 -1.98 25.27 0.00
CA ILE A 216 -2.16 26.63 0.49
C ILE A 216 -3.65 26.95 0.65
N THR A 217 -4.50 26.48 -0.26
CA THR A 217 -5.96 26.65 -0.18
C THR A 217 -6.53 26.02 1.08
N VAL A 218 -6.15 24.77 1.39
CA VAL A 218 -6.60 24.07 2.60
C VAL A 218 -6.11 24.78 3.86
N PHE A 219 -4.84 25.21 3.91
CA PHE A 219 -4.29 25.92 5.06
C PHE A 219 -4.93 27.30 5.25
N SER A 220 -5.13 28.07 4.18
CA SER A 220 -5.76 29.39 4.23
C SER A 220 -7.22 29.31 4.72
N ALA A 221 -7.97 28.29 4.25
CA ALA A 221 -9.33 28.04 4.71
C ALA A 221 -9.38 27.68 6.21
N ARG A 222 -8.38 26.95 6.73
CA ARG A 222 -8.25 26.64 8.16
C ARG A 222 -7.83 27.84 9.00
N LEU A 223 -6.91 28.67 8.50
CA LEU A 223 -6.38 29.84 9.21
C LEU A 223 -7.38 30.99 9.28
N TYR A 224 -8.05 31.28 8.16
CA TYR A 224 -8.92 32.47 8.04
C TYR A 224 -10.41 32.14 8.01
N GLY A 225 -10.76 30.86 7.86
CA GLY A 225 -12.13 30.41 7.62
C GLY A 225 -12.46 30.38 6.13
N ALA A 226 -13.06 29.29 5.67
CA ALA A 226 -13.31 29.03 4.24
C ALA A 226 -14.10 30.13 3.51
N ARG A 227 -15.00 30.84 4.21
CA ARG A 227 -15.85 31.91 3.67
C ARG A 227 -15.33 33.33 3.96
N SER A 228 -14.15 33.47 4.55
CA SER A 228 -13.60 34.78 4.91
C SER A 228 -13.13 35.54 3.67
N ARG A 229 -13.41 36.85 3.63
CA ARG A 229 -12.88 37.75 2.59
C ARG A 229 -11.35 37.72 2.52
N LYS A 230 -10.69 37.52 3.66
CA LYS A 230 -9.22 37.40 3.74
C LYS A 230 -8.71 36.13 3.05
N ASN A 231 -9.46 35.02 3.16
CA ASN A 231 -9.16 33.78 2.46
C ASN A 231 -9.31 33.96 0.94
N ALA A 232 -10.44 34.52 0.49
CA ALA A 232 -10.70 34.76 -0.93
C ALA A 232 -9.59 35.61 -1.58
N ARG A 233 -9.22 36.72 -0.95
CA ARG A 233 -8.17 37.61 -1.45
C ARG A 233 -6.80 36.93 -1.53
N MET A 234 -6.39 36.18 -0.50
CA MET A 234 -5.11 35.47 -0.50
C MET A 234 -5.03 34.42 -1.61
N ILE A 235 -6.11 33.66 -1.84
CA ILE A 235 -6.13 32.66 -2.91
C ILE A 235 -6.10 33.32 -4.30
N GLU A 236 -6.78 34.44 -4.47
CA GLU A 236 -6.75 35.23 -5.70
C GLU A 236 -5.34 35.79 -5.98
N ASP A 237 -4.70 36.39 -4.99
CA ASP A 237 -3.34 36.95 -5.10
C ASP A 237 -2.32 35.86 -5.51
N ILE A 238 -2.44 34.66 -4.93
CA ILE A 238 -1.54 33.54 -5.22
C ILE A 238 -1.78 32.96 -6.61
N ARG A 239 -3.04 32.82 -7.05
CA ARG A 239 -3.34 32.38 -8.42
C ARG A 239 -2.84 33.37 -9.45
N ALA A 240 -3.06 34.66 -9.22
CA ALA A 240 -2.59 35.73 -10.10
C ALA A 240 -1.05 35.84 -10.15
N ALA A 241 -0.34 35.36 -9.13
CA ALA A 241 1.12 35.26 -9.15
C ALA A 241 1.58 34.08 -10.00
N ALA A 242 0.96 32.91 -9.84
CA ALA A 242 1.28 31.70 -10.62
C ALA A 242 1.04 31.92 -12.13
N GLU A 243 -0.09 32.53 -12.51
CA GLU A 243 -0.42 32.80 -13.93
C GLU A 243 0.50 33.83 -14.59
N ARG A 244 1.22 34.66 -13.80
CA ARG A 244 2.16 35.66 -14.33
C ARG A 244 3.52 35.07 -14.71
N GLU A 245 3.92 33.98 -14.06
CA GLU A 245 5.18 33.28 -14.39
C GLU A 245 5.02 32.39 -15.63
N ASP A 246 3.84 31.81 -15.87
CA ASP A 246 3.57 30.98 -17.06
C ASP A 246 3.51 31.80 -18.38
N ALA A 247 3.37 33.12 -18.28
CA ALA A 247 3.23 34.04 -19.43
C ALA A 247 4.51 34.79 -19.81
N SER A 248 5.61 34.60 -19.07
CA SER A 248 6.91 35.27 -19.26
C SER A 248 8.00 34.31 -19.72
#